data_AF-A0A9D7DAJ0-F1
#
_entry.id   AF-A0A9D7DAJ0-F1
#
_cell.length_a   1.000
_cell.length_b   1.000
_cell.length_c   1.000
_cell.angle_alpha   90.00
_cell.angle_beta   90.00
_cell.angle_gamma   90.00
#
_symmetry.space_group_name_H-M   'P 1'
#
loop_
_entity.id
_entity.type
_entity.pdbx_description
1 polymer ?
#
loop_
_entity_poly.entity_id
_entity_poly.type
_entity_poly.pdbx_seq_one_letter_code
_entity_poly.pdbx_strand_id
1 'polypeptide(L)'
;MNPPTPPPREPHYFDNEAYGWSVRQCAINLINTLSGWCRQPFEFRRPNGRVRHFHGDFSDHAQLLFTTDKGDGVIELSIHDTNWVLAEVSVNGALQFRCWLEEPYEEKEFWPDGSDGKAEGDAPGRISKSRSWLQIRCADFPGAPDQGNGYWDIKDTYD
;
A
#
# COMPACT_ATOMS: atom_id res chain seq x y z
N MET A 1 0.82 -9.18 -18.89
CA MET A 1 0.18 -9.05 -17.56
C MET A 1 -1.22 -8.51 -17.76
N ASN A 2 -2.19 -8.95 -16.97
CA ASN A 2 -3.55 -8.41 -17.02
C ASN A 2 -3.53 -6.94 -16.55
N PRO A 3 -4.46 -6.10 -17.03
CA PRO A 3 -4.61 -4.74 -16.52
C PRO A 3 -4.99 -4.77 -15.03
N PRO A 4 -4.55 -3.79 -14.22
CA PRO A 4 -5.02 -3.63 -12.86
C PRO A 4 -6.55 -3.54 -12.84
N THR A 5 -7.20 -4.27 -11.93
CA THR A 5 -8.65 -4.33 -11.76
C THR A 5 -9.02 -3.87 -10.34
N PRO A 6 -9.44 -2.60 -10.15
CA PRO A 6 -9.84 -2.11 -8.84
C PRO A 6 -11.13 -2.78 -8.38
N PRO A 7 -11.43 -2.73 -7.07
CA PRO A 7 -12.75 -3.06 -6.58
C PRO A 7 -13.84 -2.28 -7.34
N PRO A 8 -14.99 -2.92 -7.63
CA PRO A 8 -16.03 -2.33 -8.47
C PRO A 8 -16.82 -1.21 -7.76
N ARG A 9 -16.63 -1.04 -6.45
CA ARG A 9 -17.23 0.04 -5.66
C ARG A 9 -16.31 1.26 -5.59
N GLU A 10 -16.87 2.38 -5.17
CA GLU A 10 -16.08 3.56 -4.83
C GLU A 10 -15.20 3.27 -3.59
N PRO A 11 -13.94 3.78 -3.55
CA PRO A 11 -13.11 3.69 -2.36
C PRO A 11 -13.71 4.54 -1.23
N HIS A 12 -13.55 4.08 0.00
CA HIS A 12 -13.95 4.82 1.18
C HIS A 12 -12.78 5.66 1.69
N TYR A 13 -12.98 6.98 1.74
CA TYR A 13 -12.05 7.88 2.41
C TYR A 13 -12.75 8.60 3.56
N PHE A 14 -12.23 8.45 4.78
CA PHE A 14 -12.74 9.09 5.98
C PHE A 14 -12.89 10.61 5.81
N ASP A 15 -11.91 11.27 5.19
CA ASP A 15 -11.92 12.72 4.98
C ASP A 15 -13.02 13.21 4.03
N ASN A 16 -13.49 12.36 3.11
CA ASN A 16 -14.63 12.69 2.25
C ASN A 16 -15.91 12.84 3.10
N GLU A 17 -16.14 11.91 4.02
CA GLU A 17 -17.30 11.91 4.92
C GLU A 17 -17.17 12.97 6.03
N ALA A 18 -15.98 13.09 6.62
CA ALA A 18 -15.73 13.98 7.75
C ALA A 18 -15.63 15.46 7.35
N TYR A 19 -15.06 15.76 6.18
CA TYR A 19 -14.71 17.12 5.75
C TYR A 19 -15.33 17.55 4.41
N GLY A 20 -16.01 16.65 3.70
CA GLY A 20 -16.64 16.96 2.40
C GLY A 20 -15.66 17.14 1.25
N TRP A 21 -14.42 16.67 1.38
CA TRP A 21 -13.41 16.75 0.33
C TRP A 21 -13.76 15.82 -0.83
N SER A 22 -13.33 16.14 -2.06
CA SER A 22 -13.53 15.21 -3.17
C SER A 22 -12.76 13.90 -2.96
N VAL A 23 -13.31 12.78 -3.45
CA VAL A 23 -12.68 11.46 -3.38
C VAL A 23 -11.27 11.48 -4.00
N ARG A 24 -11.09 12.20 -5.12
CA ARG A 24 -9.77 12.39 -5.73
C ARG A 24 -8.78 13.11 -4.82
N GLN A 25 -9.22 14.15 -4.12
CA GLN A 25 -8.38 14.88 -3.17
C GLN A 25 -8.00 14.00 -1.97
N CYS A 26 -8.91 13.14 -1.52
CA CYS A 26 -8.61 12.17 -0.48
C CYS A 26 -7.58 11.13 -0.95
N ALA A 27 -7.67 10.65 -2.18
CA ALA A 27 -6.67 9.74 -2.77
C ALA A 27 -5.27 10.40 -2.86
N ILE A 28 -5.21 11.69 -3.25
CA ILE A 28 -3.97 12.49 -3.20
C ILE A 28 -3.42 12.57 -1.77
N ASN A 29 -4.28 12.85 -0.79
CA ASN A 29 -3.88 12.93 0.60
C ASN A 29 -3.43 11.58 1.16
N LEU A 30 -4.02 10.47 0.71
CA LEU A 30 -3.57 9.13 1.07
C LEU A 30 -2.15 8.89 0.54
N ILE A 31 -1.87 9.16 -0.74
CA ILE A 31 -0.50 9.05 -1.27
C ILE A 31 0.47 9.95 -0.50
N ASN A 32 0.09 11.20 -0.20
CA ASN A 32 0.90 12.12 0.60
C ASN A 32 1.14 11.61 2.02
N THR A 33 0.16 10.98 2.64
CA THR A 33 0.26 10.38 3.98
C THR A 33 1.22 9.19 3.96
N LEU A 34 0.99 8.25 3.05
CA LEU A 34 1.78 7.02 2.91
C LEU A 34 3.25 7.29 2.56
N SER A 35 3.49 8.21 1.63
CA SER A 35 4.84 8.67 1.27
C SER A 35 5.43 9.59 2.35
N GLY A 36 4.58 10.34 3.06
CA GLY A 36 4.91 11.20 4.19
C GLY A 36 5.55 10.44 5.33
N TRP A 37 5.09 9.23 5.61
CA TRP A 37 5.72 8.33 6.58
C TRP A 37 7.12 7.87 6.15
N CYS A 38 7.49 8.05 4.89
CA CYS A 38 8.82 7.77 4.35
C CYS A 38 9.65 9.04 4.04
N ARG A 39 9.16 10.26 4.36
CA ARG A 39 9.80 11.55 3.99
C ARG A 39 11.15 11.82 4.66
N GLN A 40 11.41 11.25 5.84
CA GLN A 40 12.76 11.14 6.35
C GLN A 40 13.25 9.72 6.01
N PRO A 41 14.52 9.51 5.59
CA PRO A 41 15.04 8.18 5.37
C PRO A 41 15.05 7.43 6.70
N PHE A 42 13.97 6.75 7.01
CA PHE A 42 13.90 5.89 8.16
C PHE A 42 14.68 4.62 7.83
N GLU A 43 15.79 4.41 8.55
CA GLU A 43 16.53 3.16 8.46
C GLU A 43 15.79 2.09 9.28
N PHE A 44 15.11 1.20 8.57
CA PHE A 44 14.49 0.02 9.15
C PHE A 44 15.52 -1.14 9.28
N ARG A 45 15.67 -1.75 10.47
CA ARG A 45 16.62 -2.81 10.86
C ARG A 45 15.93 -4.15 11.09
N ARG A 46 15.87 -4.93 10.01
CA ARG A 46 15.83 -6.40 9.85
C ARG A 46 14.72 -7.25 10.53
N PRO A 47 14.25 -8.33 9.86
CA PRO A 47 14.99 -9.09 8.83
C PRO A 47 15.01 -8.51 7.41
N ASN A 48 13.91 -7.97 6.85
CA ASN A 48 13.79 -7.95 5.38
C ASN A 48 13.29 -6.61 4.79
N GLY A 49 13.82 -5.44 5.18
CA GLY A 49 13.78 -4.28 4.28
C GLY A 49 14.09 -2.87 4.77
N ARG A 50 14.59 -2.01 3.86
CA ARG A 50 14.83 -0.56 4.06
C ARG A 50 14.03 0.27 3.07
N VAL A 51 13.01 1.02 3.51
CA VAL A 51 12.23 1.85 2.58
C VAL A 51 12.92 3.20 2.30
N ARG A 52 13.02 3.65 1.04
CA ARG A 52 13.49 4.99 0.66
C ARG A 52 12.46 5.66 -0.24
N HIS A 53 12.07 6.88 0.11
CA HIS A 53 11.23 7.72 -0.73
C HIS A 53 12.07 8.51 -1.74
N PHE A 54 11.65 8.54 -3.00
CA PHE A 54 12.17 9.46 -4.00
C PHE A 54 11.07 10.48 -4.33
N HIS A 55 11.34 11.74 -3.99
CA HIS A 55 10.41 12.83 -4.26
C HIS A 55 10.51 13.23 -5.74
N GLY A 56 9.39 13.12 -6.45
CA GLY A 56 9.11 13.91 -7.66
C GLY A 56 8.00 14.92 -7.36
N ASP A 57 7.88 15.97 -8.18
CA ASP A 57 6.88 17.05 -8.04
C ASP A 57 5.46 16.61 -8.41
N PHE A 58 4.95 15.54 -7.80
CA PHE A 58 3.67 14.98 -8.19
C PHE A 58 2.84 14.59 -6.98
N SER A 59 1.58 15.03 -6.99
CA SER A 59 0.61 14.80 -5.92
C SER A 59 -0.20 13.52 -6.11
N ASP A 60 -0.09 12.88 -7.27
CA ASP A 60 -0.89 11.71 -7.67
C ASP A 60 -0.06 10.42 -7.83
N HIS A 61 1.23 10.47 -7.49
CA HIS A 61 2.08 9.29 -7.48
C HIS A 61 3.24 9.42 -6.50
N ALA A 62 3.77 8.28 -6.08
CA ALA A 62 4.98 8.20 -5.27
C ALA A 62 5.72 6.88 -5.51
N GLN A 63 7.04 6.90 -5.34
CA GLN A 63 7.87 5.69 -5.36
C GLN A 63 8.52 5.47 -4.00
N LEU A 64 8.34 4.26 -3.47
CA LEU A 64 8.91 3.82 -2.22
C LEU A 64 9.81 2.61 -2.51
N LEU A 65 11.12 2.81 -2.56
CA LEU A 65 12.05 1.69 -2.68
C LEU A 65 12.05 0.91 -1.37
N PHE A 66 12.24 -0.40 -1.36
CA PHE A 66 12.51 -1.18 -0.17
C PHE A 66 13.66 -2.18 -0.42
N THR A 67 14.11 -2.90 0.60
CA THR A 67 14.98 -4.07 0.39
C THR A 67 14.32 -5.29 1.00
N THR A 68 14.77 -6.49 0.71
CA THR A 68 14.32 -7.74 1.34
C THR A 68 15.47 -8.74 1.37
N ASP A 69 15.31 -9.89 2.02
CA ASP A 69 16.20 -11.04 1.84
C ASP A 69 16.25 -11.55 0.39
N LYS A 70 15.20 -11.28 -0.39
CA LYS A 70 15.09 -11.65 -1.81
C LYS A 70 15.66 -10.60 -2.75
N GLY A 71 16.02 -9.40 -2.26
CA GLY A 71 16.63 -8.32 -3.06
C GLY A 71 15.93 -6.97 -2.91
N ASP A 72 16.33 -6.02 -3.74
CA ASP A 72 15.79 -4.65 -3.72
C ASP A 72 14.40 -4.61 -4.33
N GLY A 73 13.50 -3.82 -3.74
CA GLY A 73 12.12 -3.69 -4.17
C GLY A 73 11.69 -2.25 -4.39
N VAL A 74 10.54 -2.08 -5.05
CA VAL A 74 9.87 -0.79 -5.23
C VAL A 74 8.37 -0.98 -5.08
N ILE A 75 7.74 0.01 -4.45
CA ILE A 75 6.28 0.18 -4.40
C ILE A 75 5.98 1.44 -5.18
N GLU A 76 5.26 1.29 -6.28
CA GLU A 76 4.78 2.41 -7.09
C GLU A 76 3.34 2.70 -6.72
N LEU A 77 3.12 3.89 -6.16
CA LEU A 77 1.79 4.40 -5.83
C LEU A 77 1.30 5.29 -6.96
N SER A 78 0.06 5.11 -7.38
CA SER A 78 -0.62 5.98 -8.35
C SER A 78 -2.12 6.02 -8.09
N ILE A 79 -2.81 7.05 -8.55
CA ILE A 79 -4.27 7.13 -8.43
C ILE A 79 -4.94 6.72 -9.75
N HIS A 80 -5.77 5.70 -9.71
CA HIS A 80 -6.56 5.24 -10.84
C HIS A 80 -7.76 6.18 -11.13
N ASP A 81 -8.37 6.06 -12.31
CA ASP A 81 -9.52 6.89 -12.72
C ASP A 81 -10.77 6.66 -11.84
N THR A 82 -10.84 5.52 -11.16
CA THR A 82 -11.89 5.22 -10.16
C THR A 82 -11.58 5.80 -8.77
N ASN A 83 -10.54 6.63 -8.66
CA ASN A 83 -9.99 7.22 -7.44
C ASN A 83 -9.39 6.24 -6.43
N TRP A 84 -9.41 4.93 -6.69
CA TRP A 84 -8.61 3.99 -5.91
C TRP A 84 -7.12 4.31 -6.07
N VAL A 85 -6.36 4.18 -4.98
CA VAL A 85 -4.90 4.24 -5.04
C VAL A 85 -4.38 2.84 -5.36
N LEU A 86 -3.64 2.70 -6.45
CA LEU A 86 -2.95 1.49 -6.84
C LEU A 86 -1.55 1.48 -6.23
N ALA A 87 -1.15 0.34 -5.67
CA ALA A 87 0.23 0.03 -5.33
C ALA A 87 0.71 -1.19 -6.15
N GLU A 88 1.74 -0.99 -6.96
CA GLU A 88 2.46 -2.07 -7.64
C GLU A 88 3.74 -2.39 -6.90
N VAL A 89 3.90 -3.64 -6.45
CA VAL A 89 5.04 -4.07 -5.64
C VAL A 89 5.95 -4.97 -6.46
N SER A 90 7.18 -4.52 -6.69
CA SER A 90 8.20 -5.28 -7.43
C SER A 90 9.41 -5.58 -6.57
N VAL A 91 10.08 -6.73 -6.81
CA VAL A 91 11.35 -7.13 -6.19
C VAL A 91 12.30 -7.61 -7.29
N ASN A 92 13.54 -7.12 -7.31
CA ASN A 92 14.52 -7.31 -8.38
C ASN A 92 13.96 -7.01 -9.78
N GLY A 93 13.10 -5.98 -9.88
CA GLY A 93 12.43 -5.58 -11.11
C GLY A 93 11.28 -6.49 -11.56
N ALA A 94 10.95 -7.55 -10.83
CA ALA A 94 9.80 -8.40 -11.11
C ALA A 94 8.61 -8.00 -10.25
N LEU A 95 7.47 -7.68 -10.88
CA LEU A 95 6.19 -7.46 -10.20
C LEU A 95 5.82 -8.71 -9.41
N GLN A 96 5.64 -8.55 -8.10
CA GLN A 96 5.21 -9.61 -7.20
C GLN A 96 3.69 -9.63 -7.11
N PHE A 97 3.08 -8.47 -6.86
CA PHE A 97 1.63 -8.34 -6.78
C PHE A 97 1.21 -6.86 -6.90
N ARG A 98 -0.11 -6.67 -6.93
CA ARG A 98 -0.77 -5.36 -6.85
C ARG A 98 -1.74 -5.33 -5.70
N CYS A 99 -1.94 -4.15 -5.13
CA CYS A 99 -3.01 -3.91 -4.19
C CYS A 99 -3.65 -2.54 -4.38
N TRP A 100 -4.89 -2.43 -3.92
CA TRP A 100 -5.75 -1.26 -4.03
C TRP A 100 -6.01 -0.71 -2.64
N LEU A 101 -5.85 0.61 -2.47
CA LEU A 101 -5.84 1.25 -1.17
C LEU A 101 -6.98 2.24 -1.00
N GLU A 102 -7.49 2.28 0.21
CA GLU A 102 -8.49 3.22 0.70
C GLU A 102 -8.25 3.55 2.20
N GLU A 103 -9.05 4.46 2.75
CA GLU A 103 -8.89 4.95 4.12
C GLU A 103 -10.23 5.00 4.89
N PRO A 104 -10.86 3.86 5.20
CA PRO A 104 -12.06 3.82 6.03
C PRO A 104 -11.72 4.12 7.49
N TYR A 105 -12.46 5.02 8.13
CA TYR A 105 -12.33 5.32 9.57
C TYR A 105 -10.88 5.55 10.06
N GLU A 106 -10.08 6.28 9.26
CA GLU A 106 -8.64 6.55 9.48
C GLU A 106 -7.69 5.34 9.33
N GLU A 107 -8.21 4.12 9.17
CA GLU A 107 -7.41 2.91 8.91
C GLU A 107 -7.00 2.87 7.44
N LYS A 108 -5.82 2.33 7.11
CA LYS A 108 -5.34 2.23 5.72
C LYS A 108 -5.44 0.78 5.31
N GLU A 109 -6.39 0.48 4.45
CA GLU A 109 -6.72 -0.87 4.04
C GLU A 109 -6.16 -1.17 2.64
N PHE A 110 -5.76 -2.43 2.43
CA PHE A 110 -5.25 -2.92 1.15
C PHE A 110 -6.11 -4.09 0.68
N TRP A 111 -6.47 -4.02 -0.59
CA TRP A 111 -7.32 -5.00 -1.26
C TRP A 111 -6.58 -5.65 -2.42
N PRO A 112 -6.70 -6.96 -2.65
CA PRO A 112 -6.04 -7.61 -3.77
C PRO A 112 -6.64 -7.19 -5.09
N ASP A 113 -5.82 -7.29 -6.13
CA ASP A 113 -6.25 -7.01 -7.50
C ASP A 113 -7.40 -7.94 -7.92
N GLY A 114 -8.47 -7.37 -8.46
CA GLY A 114 -9.69 -8.10 -8.81
C GLY A 114 -10.59 -8.48 -7.62
N SER A 115 -10.33 -7.98 -6.42
CA SER A 115 -11.26 -8.14 -5.29
C SER A 115 -12.54 -7.34 -5.48
N ASP A 116 -13.58 -7.69 -4.74
CA ASP A 116 -14.84 -6.94 -4.71
C ASP A 116 -14.82 -5.76 -3.71
N GLY A 117 -13.71 -5.58 -2.98
CA GLY A 117 -13.55 -4.57 -1.94
C GLY A 117 -14.42 -4.84 -0.71
N LYS A 118 -14.83 -6.08 -0.45
CA LYS A 118 -15.66 -6.44 0.70
C LYS A 118 -15.01 -7.58 1.48
N ALA A 119 -14.96 -7.44 2.80
CA ALA A 119 -14.55 -8.51 3.70
C ALA A 119 -15.67 -8.73 4.71
N GLU A 120 -15.96 -10.00 5.04
CA GLU A 120 -16.86 -10.35 6.15
C GLU A 120 -16.24 -10.06 7.54
N GLY A 121 -15.04 -9.46 7.57
CA GLY A 121 -14.25 -9.10 8.73
C GLY A 121 -13.18 -8.07 8.37
N ASP A 122 -11.95 -8.23 8.86
CA ASP A 122 -10.83 -7.33 8.55
C ASP A 122 -10.48 -7.35 7.05
N ALA A 123 -10.02 -6.22 6.51
CA ALA A 123 -9.41 -6.17 5.19
C ALA A 123 -8.25 -7.18 5.03
N PRO A 124 -7.99 -7.66 3.80
CA PRO A 124 -6.93 -8.63 3.54
C PRO A 124 -5.53 -8.06 3.72
N GLY A 125 -5.37 -6.73 3.66
CA GLY A 125 -4.19 -6.05 4.15
C GLY A 125 -4.52 -4.76 4.88
N ARG A 126 -3.60 -4.33 5.74
CA ARG A 126 -3.67 -3.05 6.45
C ARG A 126 -2.30 -2.51 6.79
N ILE A 127 -2.26 -1.23 7.13
CA ILE A 127 -1.10 -0.64 7.81
C ILE A 127 -1.27 -0.98 9.29
N SER A 128 -0.29 -1.67 9.87
CA SER A 128 -0.43 -2.14 11.24
C SER A 128 -0.17 -1.00 12.23
N LYS A 129 -0.89 -0.99 13.37
CA LYS A 129 -0.60 -0.13 14.53
C LYS A 129 0.79 -0.39 15.12
N SER A 130 1.43 -1.50 14.72
CA SER A 130 2.73 -1.98 15.17
C SER A 130 3.87 -1.61 14.22
N ARG A 131 3.80 -0.41 13.61
CA ARG A 131 4.88 0.12 12.77
C ARG A 131 5.15 -0.77 11.55
N SER A 132 4.12 -1.29 10.87
CA SER A 132 4.32 -1.96 9.57
C SER A 132 3.67 -1.14 8.48
N TRP A 133 4.48 -0.65 7.52
CA TRP A 133 4.02 0.12 6.37
C TRP A 133 3.05 -0.67 5.50
N LEU A 134 3.26 -1.98 5.39
CA LEU A 134 2.34 -2.91 4.73
C LEU A 134 2.29 -4.20 5.52
N GLN A 135 1.10 -4.73 5.77
CA GLN A 135 0.90 -6.11 6.19
C GLN A 135 -0.27 -6.69 5.40
N ILE A 136 -0.03 -7.81 4.72
CA ILE A 136 -1.04 -8.50 3.89
C ILE A 136 -1.13 -9.98 4.25
N ARG A 137 -2.32 -10.56 4.08
CA ARG A 137 -2.56 -12.00 4.14
C ARG A 137 -2.14 -12.66 2.83
N CYS A 138 -1.08 -13.48 2.84
CA CYS A 138 -0.54 -14.07 1.61
C CYS A 138 -1.57 -14.91 0.84
N ALA A 139 -2.52 -15.53 1.54
CA ALA A 139 -3.60 -16.30 0.92
C ALA A 139 -4.51 -15.46 0.00
N ASP A 140 -4.64 -14.16 0.28
CA ASP A 140 -5.50 -13.24 -0.45
C ASP A 140 -4.73 -12.49 -1.56
N PHE A 141 -3.38 -12.51 -1.53
CA PHE A 141 -2.51 -11.82 -2.50
C PHE A 141 -1.57 -12.80 -3.22
N PRO A 142 -2.02 -13.39 -4.36
CA PRO A 142 -1.18 -14.27 -5.15
C PRO A 142 0.13 -13.59 -5.57
N GLY A 143 1.27 -14.23 -5.24
CA GLY A 143 2.61 -13.70 -5.51
C GLY A 143 3.26 -12.98 -4.33
N ALA A 144 2.53 -12.72 -3.24
CA ALA A 144 3.12 -12.21 -2.01
C ALA A 144 4.16 -13.20 -1.43
N PRO A 145 5.34 -12.72 -0.99
CA PRO A 145 6.33 -13.57 -0.34
C PRO A 145 5.83 -14.08 1.04
N ASP A 146 5.39 -15.33 1.14
CA ASP A 146 5.04 -15.92 2.45
C ASP A 146 6.28 -16.20 3.30
N GLN A 147 6.30 -15.67 4.52
CA GLN A 147 7.35 -15.88 5.53
C GLN A 147 7.11 -17.13 6.39
N GLY A 148 6.08 -17.93 6.08
CA GLY A 148 5.72 -19.17 6.78
C GLY A 148 4.73 -18.97 7.92
N ASN A 149 4.28 -17.74 8.16
CA ASN A 149 3.23 -17.39 9.13
C ASN A 149 1.91 -16.98 8.45
N GLY A 150 1.82 -17.05 7.12
CA GLY A 150 0.64 -16.67 6.34
C GLY A 150 0.51 -15.18 6.05
N TYR A 151 1.47 -14.36 6.49
CA TYR A 151 1.49 -12.92 6.26
C TYR A 151 2.78 -12.49 5.57
N TRP A 152 2.68 -11.40 4.81
CA TRP A 152 3.83 -10.64 4.35
C TRP A 152 3.76 -9.23 4.93
N ASP A 153 4.84 -8.80 5.56
CA ASP A 153 4.94 -7.47 6.14
C ASP A 153 6.20 -6.71 5.69
N ILE A 154 6.03 -5.39 5.56
CA ILE A 154 7.09 -4.39 5.41
C ILE A 154 7.07 -3.58 6.70
N LYS A 155 8.07 -3.81 7.56
CA LYS A 155 8.17 -3.18 8.90
C LYS A 155 8.98 -1.90 8.87
N ASP A 156 8.47 -0.92 9.61
CA ASP A 156 9.20 0.18 10.22
C ASP A 156 9.85 -0.35 11.51
N THR A 157 11.10 0.01 11.79
CA THR A 157 11.84 -0.44 12.99
C THR A 157 12.30 0.70 13.87
N TYR A 158 11.69 1.88 13.80
CA TYR A 158 11.98 2.88 14.81
C TYR A 158 11.43 2.38 16.15
N ASP A 159 12.29 2.27 17.16
CA ASP A 159 11.94 2.03 18.56
C ASP A 159 11.33 3.29 19.20
#